data_AF-A0A0S8IDB0-F1
#
_entry.id   AF-A0A0S8IDB0-F1
#
_cell.length_a   1.000
_cell.length_b   1.000
_cell.length_c   1.000
_cell.angle_alpha   90.00
_cell.angle_beta   90.00
_cell.angle_gamma   90.00
#
_symmetry.space_group_name_H-M   'P 1'
#
loop_
_entity.id
_entity.type
_entity.pdbx_description
1 polymer ?
#
loop_
_entity_poly.entity_id
_entity_poly.type
_entity_poly.pdbx_seq_one_letter_code
_entity_poly.pdbx_strand_id
1 'polypeptide(L)'
;MRCRRVDQQEKIFWFTVQYILSNPIPVLIMLPPAGSSPAELWLAEGRRAAAVDMLRRLSSINVVGPIYVFAAEKEDREVLSSIGGIALERPKGSFNFGRELTCWVEDGGFQRIAYFGGASAPLMTTDRLQEVFDLALEAERPTAVVNNYHSSDWVVLNHAGSIISLAEKLQTDNSLGWVLDHEIGYEVKSLDPSAATRADIDTPTDLLLLYRHPHLGSHLESFLAQTPMGALERVERMREVLVTPARALVLIGRASSHVWRTLEQETQIWVRVFAEERGMVASGRSERGEVQSLVGAFIDSWGPEAFVRRLSEMADGVLWDTRVWMAHRGIWPSNANRFAADLGWEDQITDSALRELTQAVSQASIPIITGGYGVVSGGIYASIEALQGGGYQPSRYGRQS
;
A
#
# COMPACT_ATOMS: atom_id res chain seq x y z
N MET A 1 -51.46 -32.65 16.29
CA MET A 1 -51.11 -31.23 16.05
C MET A 1 -49.84 -30.89 16.82
N ARG A 2 -48.68 -30.85 16.15
CA ARG A 2 -47.46 -30.21 16.67
C ARG A 2 -46.73 -29.59 15.49
N CYS A 3 -47.05 -28.33 15.17
CA CYS A 3 -46.23 -27.52 14.28
C CYS A 3 -44.92 -27.22 15.00
N ARG A 4 -43.81 -27.74 14.46
CA ARG A 4 -42.46 -27.37 14.87
C ARG A 4 -42.24 -25.90 14.55
N ARG A 5 -41.86 -25.09 15.54
CA ARG A 5 -41.14 -23.83 15.31
C ARG A 5 -39.81 -24.21 14.68
N VAL A 6 -39.71 -24.06 13.36
CA VAL A 6 -38.42 -23.90 12.69
C VAL A 6 -37.91 -22.54 13.13
N ASP A 7 -36.69 -22.52 13.65
CA ASP A 7 -36.07 -21.37 14.29
C ASP A 7 -36.07 -20.18 13.31
N GLN A 8 -36.58 -19.03 13.75
CA GLN A 8 -36.61 -17.83 12.91
C GLN A 8 -35.18 -17.41 12.51
N GLN A 9 -34.18 -17.72 13.35
CA GLN A 9 -32.77 -17.49 13.04
C GLN A 9 -32.26 -18.38 11.89
N GLU A 10 -32.63 -19.66 11.84
CA GLU A 10 -32.26 -20.53 10.70
C GLU A 10 -32.88 -20.05 9.40
N LYS A 11 -34.15 -19.63 9.42
CA LYS A 11 -34.81 -19.11 8.22
C LYS A 11 -34.21 -17.78 7.75
N ILE A 12 -33.90 -16.87 8.67
CA ILE A 12 -33.22 -15.60 8.33
C ILE A 12 -31.82 -15.90 7.79
N PHE A 13 -31.07 -16.81 8.41
CA PHE A 13 -29.75 -17.22 7.95
C PHE A 13 -29.79 -17.79 6.52
N TRP A 14 -30.68 -18.76 6.24
CA TRP A 14 -30.82 -19.32 4.90
C TRP A 14 -31.35 -18.30 3.89
N PHE A 15 -32.24 -17.38 4.26
CA PHE A 15 -32.73 -16.32 3.38
C PHE A 15 -31.64 -15.28 3.07
N THR A 16 -30.83 -14.90 4.06
CA THR A 16 -29.69 -13.99 3.90
C THR A 16 -28.59 -14.63 3.06
N VAL A 17 -28.23 -15.89 3.32
CA VAL A 17 -27.28 -16.64 2.49
C VAL A 17 -27.78 -16.77 1.05
N GLN A 18 -29.07 -17.09 0.86
CA GLN A 18 -29.65 -17.21 -0.47
C GLN A 18 -29.79 -15.86 -1.19
N TYR A 19 -30.05 -14.76 -0.47
CA TYR A 19 -30.10 -13.39 -0.98
C TYR A 19 -28.71 -12.85 -1.35
N ILE A 20 -27.70 -13.12 -0.53
CA ILE A 20 -26.30 -12.76 -0.80
C ILE A 20 -25.78 -13.54 -2.02
N LEU A 21 -26.05 -14.86 -2.09
CA LEU A 21 -25.71 -15.68 -3.26
C LEU A 21 -26.49 -15.29 -4.52
N SER A 22 -27.59 -14.53 -4.39
CA SER A 22 -28.35 -14.01 -5.54
C SER A 22 -28.05 -12.55 -5.89
N ASN A 23 -27.22 -11.84 -5.13
CA ASN A 23 -26.71 -10.50 -5.43
C ASN A 23 -25.20 -10.41 -5.08
N PRO A 24 -24.33 -11.01 -5.91
CA PRO A 24 -22.90 -10.97 -5.69
C PRO A 24 -22.36 -9.54 -5.84
N ILE A 25 -21.26 -9.23 -5.14
CA ILE A 25 -20.64 -7.89 -5.14
C ILE A 25 -19.67 -7.79 -6.32
N PRO A 26 -19.97 -6.99 -7.37
CA PRO A 26 -19.02 -6.74 -8.44
C PRO A 26 -17.81 -5.98 -7.90
N VAL A 27 -16.63 -6.32 -8.44
CA VAL A 27 -15.36 -5.73 -7.99
C VAL A 27 -14.74 -4.98 -9.15
N LEU A 28 -14.20 -3.79 -8.89
CA LEU A 28 -13.39 -3.03 -9.82
C LEU A 28 -11.93 -3.01 -9.37
N ILE A 29 -11.03 -3.50 -10.22
CA ILE A 29 -9.58 -3.39 -10.02
C ILE A 29 -9.04 -2.32 -10.96
N MET A 30 -8.30 -1.33 -10.42
CA MET A 30 -7.63 -0.29 -11.23
C MET A 30 -6.11 -0.41 -11.20
N LEU A 31 -5.47 -0.33 -12.37
CA LEU A 31 -4.01 -0.27 -12.51
C LEU A 31 -3.56 1.04 -13.18
N PRO A 32 -2.59 1.76 -12.59
CA PRO A 32 -2.10 3.02 -13.13
C PRO A 32 -1.22 2.80 -14.38
N PRO A 33 -0.87 3.87 -15.12
CA PRO A 33 0.09 3.79 -16.22
C PRO A 33 1.47 3.30 -15.77
N ALA A 34 2.16 2.57 -16.65
CA ALA A 34 3.45 1.95 -16.33
C ALA A 34 4.64 2.91 -16.34
N GLY A 35 4.54 4.09 -16.97
CA GLY A 35 5.70 4.95 -17.25
C GLY A 35 6.51 4.42 -18.44
N SER A 36 7.73 4.94 -18.65
CA SER A 36 8.55 4.57 -19.82
C SER A 36 10.00 4.26 -19.51
N SER A 37 10.50 4.64 -18.33
CA SER A 37 11.85 4.27 -17.91
C SER A 37 11.91 2.81 -17.41
N PRO A 38 13.09 2.17 -17.42
CA PRO A 38 13.22 0.79 -16.93
C PRO A 38 12.73 0.59 -15.49
N ALA A 39 12.99 1.56 -14.59
CA ALA A 39 12.56 1.48 -13.20
C ALA A 39 11.03 1.59 -13.04
N GLU A 40 10.38 2.43 -13.86
CA GLU A 40 8.92 2.53 -13.89
C GLU A 40 8.28 1.25 -14.45
N LEU A 41 8.82 0.71 -15.54
CA LEU A 41 8.37 -0.56 -16.13
C LEU A 41 8.53 -1.74 -15.15
N TRP A 42 9.65 -1.79 -14.43
CA TRP A 42 9.87 -2.81 -13.40
C TRP A 42 8.82 -2.75 -12.28
N LEU A 43 8.52 -1.54 -11.78
CA LEU A 43 7.46 -1.35 -10.79
C LEU A 43 6.09 -1.75 -11.35
N ALA A 44 5.78 -1.39 -12.60
CA ALA A 44 4.53 -1.73 -13.25
C ALA A 44 4.34 -3.24 -13.39
N GLU A 45 5.39 -3.98 -13.72
CA GLU A 45 5.36 -5.44 -13.78
C GLU A 45 5.06 -6.06 -12.40
N GLY A 46 5.70 -5.55 -11.33
CA GLY A 46 5.40 -5.98 -9.96
C GLY A 46 3.96 -5.67 -9.53
N ARG A 47 3.42 -4.51 -9.92
CA ARG A 47 2.01 -4.14 -9.69
C ARG A 47 1.05 -5.07 -10.45
N ARG A 48 1.35 -5.41 -11.70
CA ARG A 48 0.58 -6.38 -12.46
C ARG A 48 0.60 -7.75 -11.79
N ALA A 49 1.76 -8.21 -11.31
CA ALA A 49 1.87 -9.48 -10.58
C ALA A 49 1.00 -9.49 -9.32
N ALA A 50 1.02 -8.40 -8.53
CA ALA A 50 0.14 -8.22 -7.38
C ALA A 50 -1.35 -8.22 -7.76
N ALA A 51 -1.72 -7.56 -8.85
CA ALA A 51 -3.10 -7.51 -9.34
C ALA A 51 -3.62 -8.89 -9.79
N VAL A 52 -2.76 -9.69 -10.42
CA VAL A 52 -3.07 -11.08 -10.80
C VAL A 52 -3.35 -11.92 -9.56
N ASP A 53 -2.53 -11.80 -8.51
CA ASP A 53 -2.74 -12.52 -7.25
C ASP A 53 -4.02 -12.05 -6.54
N MET A 54 -4.29 -10.74 -6.54
CA MET A 54 -5.52 -10.15 -5.99
C MET A 54 -6.77 -10.68 -6.71
N LEU A 55 -6.78 -10.66 -8.04
CA LEU A 55 -7.90 -11.17 -8.84
C LEU A 55 -8.18 -12.64 -8.51
N ARG A 56 -7.16 -13.49 -8.43
CA ARG A 56 -7.33 -14.91 -8.06
C ARG A 56 -7.92 -15.09 -6.66
N ARG A 57 -7.47 -14.30 -5.68
CA ARG A 57 -8.02 -14.34 -4.31
C ARG A 57 -9.49 -13.93 -4.31
N LEU A 58 -9.82 -12.81 -4.95
CA LEU A 58 -11.19 -12.31 -5.07
C LEU A 58 -12.11 -13.32 -5.78
N SER A 59 -11.66 -13.95 -6.86
CA SER A 59 -12.44 -14.96 -7.59
C SER A 59 -12.73 -16.23 -6.77
N SER A 60 -12.00 -16.47 -5.67
CA SER A 60 -12.25 -17.60 -4.77
C SER A 60 -13.29 -17.31 -3.69
N ILE A 61 -13.76 -16.06 -3.58
CA ILE A 61 -14.70 -15.61 -2.56
C ILE A 61 -16.13 -15.74 -3.10
N ASN A 62 -16.99 -16.49 -2.43
CA ASN A 62 -18.34 -16.82 -2.93
C ASN A 62 -19.25 -15.60 -3.13
N VAL A 63 -19.05 -14.55 -2.33
CA VAL A 63 -19.87 -13.32 -2.39
C VAL A 63 -19.36 -12.34 -3.45
N VAL A 64 -18.18 -12.58 -4.03
CA VAL A 64 -17.60 -11.75 -5.09
C VAL A 64 -18.25 -12.12 -6.42
N GLY A 65 -18.71 -11.10 -7.12
CA GLY A 65 -19.29 -11.19 -8.45
C GLY A 65 -18.27 -11.00 -9.57
N PRO A 66 -18.71 -10.52 -10.74
CA PRO A 66 -17.81 -10.20 -11.84
C PRO A 66 -16.73 -9.22 -11.40
N ILE A 67 -15.48 -9.51 -11.78
CA ILE A 67 -14.32 -8.65 -11.50
C ILE A 67 -14.00 -7.87 -12.77
N TYR A 68 -14.22 -6.56 -12.74
CA TYR A 68 -13.91 -5.62 -13.79
C TYR A 68 -12.49 -5.09 -13.63
N VAL A 69 -11.81 -4.92 -14.76
CA VAL A 69 -10.41 -4.50 -14.80
C VAL A 69 -10.31 -3.22 -15.61
N PHE A 70 -9.90 -2.16 -14.93
CA PHE A 70 -9.58 -0.89 -15.55
C PHE A 70 -8.08 -0.66 -15.43
N ALA A 71 -7.33 -1.06 -16.45
CA ALA A 71 -5.88 -0.90 -16.46
C ALA A 71 -5.47 0.06 -17.57
N ALA A 72 -4.44 0.87 -17.32
CA ALA A 72 -3.87 1.77 -18.29
C ALA A 72 -3.21 1.00 -19.46
N GLU A 73 -2.37 0.02 -19.16
CA GLU A 73 -1.65 -0.74 -20.17
C GLU A 73 -2.54 -1.80 -20.82
N LYS A 74 -2.34 -1.98 -22.13
CA LYS A 74 -3.06 -3.01 -22.89
C LYS A 74 -2.72 -4.42 -22.41
N GLU A 75 -1.43 -4.66 -22.16
CA GLU A 75 -0.94 -5.94 -21.67
C GLU A 75 -1.58 -6.32 -20.32
N ASP A 76 -1.69 -5.37 -19.38
CA ASP A 76 -2.32 -5.61 -18.08
C ASP A 76 -3.79 -6.03 -18.23
N ARG A 77 -4.54 -5.39 -19.14
CA ARG A 77 -5.92 -5.78 -19.46
C ARG A 77 -5.99 -7.19 -20.03
N GLU A 78 -5.08 -7.54 -20.95
CA GLU A 78 -5.05 -8.86 -21.59
C GLU A 78 -4.69 -9.97 -20.57
N VAL A 79 -3.68 -9.74 -19.74
CA VAL A 79 -3.25 -10.69 -18.71
C VAL A 79 -4.37 -10.95 -17.70
N LEU A 80 -4.99 -9.90 -17.14
CA LEU A 80 -6.07 -10.06 -16.17
C LEU A 80 -7.34 -10.65 -16.80
N SER A 81 -7.62 -10.33 -18.08
CA SER A 81 -8.75 -10.95 -18.79
C SER A 81 -8.55 -12.45 -19.04
N SER A 82 -7.32 -12.87 -19.29
CA SER A 82 -6.99 -14.29 -19.52
C SER A 82 -7.29 -15.20 -18.31
N ILE A 83 -7.42 -14.61 -17.11
CA ILE A 83 -7.74 -15.32 -15.87
C ILE A 83 -9.13 -14.98 -15.31
N GLY A 84 -10.03 -14.41 -16.12
CA GLY A 84 -11.43 -14.20 -15.77
C GLY A 84 -11.81 -12.75 -15.42
N GLY A 85 -10.89 -11.80 -15.51
CA GLY A 85 -11.23 -10.37 -15.42
C GLY A 85 -12.00 -9.87 -16.64
N ILE A 86 -12.85 -8.86 -16.45
CA ILE A 86 -13.59 -8.19 -17.52
C ILE A 86 -12.92 -6.85 -17.79
N ALA A 87 -12.10 -6.77 -18.84
CA ALA A 87 -11.44 -5.53 -19.21
C ALA A 87 -12.45 -4.45 -19.63
N LEU A 88 -12.33 -3.28 -19.00
CA LEU A 88 -13.03 -2.07 -19.38
C LEU A 88 -12.21 -1.26 -20.39
N GLU A 89 -12.90 -0.50 -21.24
CA GLU A 89 -12.26 0.43 -22.15
C GLU A 89 -11.63 1.60 -21.39
N ARG A 90 -10.59 2.19 -21.98
CA ARG A 90 -9.99 3.40 -21.42
C ARG A 90 -10.90 4.61 -21.68
N PRO A 91 -10.94 5.59 -20.76
CA PRO A 91 -11.71 6.78 -20.94
C PRO A 91 -11.15 7.63 -22.07
N LYS A 92 -12.06 8.31 -22.78
CA LYS A 92 -11.72 9.30 -23.77
C LYS A 92 -11.43 10.63 -23.07
N GLY A 93 -10.17 10.86 -22.66
CA GLY A 93 -9.73 12.12 -22.08
C GLY A 93 -8.87 11.95 -20.82
N SER A 94 -8.87 12.98 -19.95
CA SER A 94 -8.16 12.95 -18.67
C SER A 94 -8.87 12.02 -17.69
N PHE A 95 -8.11 11.13 -17.06
CA PHE A 95 -8.62 10.26 -16.00
C PHE A 95 -9.00 11.06 -14.75
N ASN A 96 -10.16 10.77 -14.19
CA ASN A 96 -10.62 11.24 -12.89
C ASN A 96 -11.27 10.06 -12.16
N PHE A 97 -10.73 9.69 -11.01
CA PHE A 97 -11.13 8.46 -10.32
C PHE A 97 -12.64 8.41 -10.03
N GLY A 98 -13.20 9.49 -9.46
CA GLY A 98 -14.60 9.60 -9.10
C GLY A 98 -15.51 9.42 -10.31
N ARG A 99 -15.25 10.11 -11.42
CA ARG A 99 -16.02 9.97 -12.66
C ARG A 99 -16.00 8.55 -13.20
N GLU A 100 -14.83 7.92 -13.27
CA GLU A 100 -14.73 6.55 -13.80
C GLU A 100 -15.44 5.54 -12.87
N LEU A 101 -15.32 5.71 -11.56
CA LEU A 101 -16.02 4.88 -10.58
C LEU A 101 -17.54 5.05 -10.69
N THR A 102 -18.03 6.29 -10.79
CA THR A 102 -19.47 6.56 -10.89
C THR A 102 -20.06 6.08 -12.20
N CYS A 103 -19.36 6.28 -13.34
CA CYS A 103 -19.78 5.73 -14.63
C CYS A 103 -19.93 4.21 -14.56
N TRP A 104 -18.95 3.50 -13.98
CA TRP A 104 -19.02 2.05 -13.81
C TRP A 104 -20.18 1.61 -12.91
N VAL A 105 -20.45 2.34 -11.82
CA VAL A 105 -21.59 2.08 -10.92
C VAL A 105 -22.93 2.29 -11.63
N GLU A 106 -23.07 3.39 -12.39
CA GLU A 106 -24.29 3.75 -13.12
C GLU A 106 -24.58 2.76 -14.25
N ASP A 107 -23.59 2.48 -15.10
CA ASP A 107 -23.72 1.58 -16.25
C ASP A 107 -24.08 0.14 -15.82
N GLY A 108 -23.53 -0.30 -14.68
CA GLY A 108 -23.81 -1.61 -14.09
C GLY A 108 -25.09 -1.69 -13.25
N GLY A 109 -25.68 -0.55 -12.89
CA GLY A 109 -26.82 -0.51 -11.95
C GLY A 109 -26.52 -1.11 -10.57
N PHE A 110 -25.25 -1.06 -10.15
CA PHE A 110 -24.79 -1.79 -8.99
C PHE A 110 -25.32 -1.19 -7.68
N GLN A 111 -25.81 -2.05 -6.79
CA GLN A 111 -26.26 -1.64 -5.45
C GLN A 111 -25.15 -1.74 -4.40
N ARG A 112 -24.18 -2.62 -4.65
CA ARG A 112 -23.00 -2.88 -3.82
C ARG A 112 -21.81 -2.96 -4.74
N ILE A 113 -20.65 -2.51 -4.29
CA ILE A 113 -19.42 -2.62 -5.05
C ILE A 113 -18.24 -2.89 -4.12
N ALA A 114 -17.17 -3.44 -4.68
CA ALA A 114 -15.84 -3.26 -4.14
C ALA A 114 -14.94 -2.61 -5.18
N TYR A 115 -14.02 -1.78 -4.71
CA TYR A 115 -12.95 -1.19 -5.50
C TYR A 115 -11.61 -1.51 -4.85
N PHE A 116 -10.63 -1.90 -5.67
CA PHE A 116 -9.25 -2.07 -5.25
C PHE A 116 -8.29 -1.42 -6.25
N GLY A 117 -7.35 -0.62 -5.76
CA GLY A 117 -6.09 -0.42 -6.49
C GLY A 117 -5.42 -1.77 -6.70
N GLY A 118 -4.99 -2.08 -7.94
CA GLY A 118 -4.47 -3.41 -8.30
C GLY A 118 -3.23 -3.84 -7.52
N ALA A 119 -2.58 -2.90 -6.83
CA ALA A 119 -1.44 -3.16 -5.99
C ALA A 119 -1.57 -2.52 -4.60
N SER A 120 -2.79 -2.20 -4.14
CA SER A 120 -3.03 -1.51 -2.87
C SER A 120 -3.19 -2.43 -1.66
N ALA A 121 -3.29 -3.74 -1.87
CA ALA A 121 -3.33 -4.72 -0.79
C ALA A 121 -2.69 -6.07 -1.17
N PRO A 122 -1.41 -6.10 -1.60
CA PRO A 122 -0.72 -7.32 -2.04
C PRO A 122 -0.68 -8.45 -1.01
N LEU A 123 -0.81 -8.12 0.28
CA LEU A 123 -0.71 -9.06 1.40
C LEU A 123 -2.06 -9.45 2.03
N MET A 124 -3.19 -8.97 1.48
CA MET A 124 -4.54 -9.38 1.88
C MET A 124 -4.77 -10.87 1.56
N THR A 125 -4.99 -11.70 2.57
CA THR A 125 -5.37 -13.11 2.38
C THR A 125 -6.83 -13.25 1.99
N THR A 126 -7.22 -14.40 1.42
CA THR A 126 -8.62 -14.69 1.08
C THR A 126 -9.54 -14.61 2.31
N ASP A 127 -9.11 -15.15 3.46
CA ASP A 127 -9.91 -15.13 4.69
C ASP A 127 -10.16 -13.70 5.18
N ARG A 128 -9.10 -12.88 5.17
CA ARG A 128 -9.24 -11.48 5.56
C ARG A 128 -10.09 -10.68 4.56
N LEU A 129 -10.01 -10.99 3.26
CA LEU A 129 -10.87 -10.36 2.25
C LEU A 129 -12.33 -10.74 2.51
N GLN A 130 -12.61 -12.02 2.80
CA GLN A 130 -13.94 -12.50 3.18
C GLN A 130 -14.47 -11.72 4.39
N GLU A 131 -13.67 -11.52 5.45
CA GLU A 131 -14.05 -10.69 6.60
C GLU A 131 -14.45 -9.26 6.19
N VAL A 132 -13.71 -8.63 5.26
CA VAL A 132 -14.04 -7.30 4.74
C VAL A 132 -15.39 -7.28 4.03
N PHE A 133 -15.66 -8.28 3.18
CA PHE A 133 -16.95 -8.39 2.49
C PHE A 133 -18.08 -8.66 3.48
N ASP A 134 -17.88 -9.52 4.47
CA ASP A 134 -18.87 -9.84 5.50
C ASP A 134 -19.22 -8.60 6.33
N LEU A 135 -18.22 -7.82 6.76
CA LEU A 135 -18.43 -6.56 7.49
C LEU A 135 -19.31 -5.56 6.73
N ALA A 136 -19.19 -5.49 5.40
CA ALA A 136 -20.03 -4.64 4.58
C ALA A 136 -21.44 -5.23 4.39
N LEU A 137 -21.53 -6.55 4.16
CA LEU A 137 -22.80 -7.25 3.92
C LEU A 137 -23.70 -7.31 5.15
N GLU A 138 -23.12 -7.46 6.34
CA GLU A 138 -23.83 -7.53 7.61
C GLU A 138 -24.29 -6.16 8.12
N ALA A 139 -23.76 -5.08 7.57
CA ALA A 139 -24.11 -3.73 8.00
C ALA A 139 -25.50 -3.33 7.48
N GLU A 140 -26.37 -2.91 8.41
CA GLU A 140 -27.74 -2.46 8.10
C GLU A 140 -27.80 -1.03 7.53
N ARG A 141 -26.75 -0.23 7.77
CA ARG A 141 -26.65 1.18 7.35
C ARG A 141 -25.68 1.32 6.19
N PRO A 142 -25.76 2.41 5.40
CA PRO A 142 -24.72 2.78 4.44
C PRO A 142 -23.33 2.76 5.09
N THR A 143 -22.51 1.81 4.66
CA THR A 143 -21.23 1.46 5.29
C THR A 143 -20.17 1.30 4.22
N ALA A 144 -18.98 1.81 4.53
CA ALA A 144 -17.77 1.61 3.76
C ALA A 144 -16.71 0.93 4.63
N VAL A 145 -16.17 -0.20 4.17
CA VAL A 145 -14.99 -0.81 4.79
C VAL A 145 -13.78 -0.42 3.96
N VAL A 146 -12.77 0.18 4.59
CA VAL A 146 -11.55 0.71 3.93
C VAL A 146 -10.29 0.25 4.67
N ASN A 147 -9.13 0.28 4.01
CA ASN A 147 -7.85 0.08 4.69
C ASN A 147 -7.51 1.20 5.67
N ASN A 148 -7.81 2.44 5.26
CA ASN A 148 -7.37 3.63 5.96
C ASN A 148 -8.34 4.77 5.70
N TYR A 149 -8.97 5.21 6.79
CA TYR A 149 -9.94 6.31 6.77
C TYR A 149 -9.41 7.59 6.10
N HIS A 150 -8.14 7.96 6.31
CA HIS A 150 -7.58 9.23 5.82
C HIS A 150 -6.86 9.15 4.47
N SER A 151 -6.65 7.95 3.94
CA SER A 151 -6.01 7.73 2.64
C SER A 151 -6.39 6.33 2.18
N SER A 152 -7.54 6.18 1.55
CA SER A 152 -8.07 4.89 1.16
C SER A 152 -7.57 4.46 -0.22
N ASP A 153 -7.17 3.20 -0.35
CA ASP A 153 -6.66 2.64 -1.61
C ASP A 153 -7.51 1.44 -2.09
N TRP A 154 -8.52 1.09 -1.30
CA TRP A 154 -9.60 0.17 -1.64
C TRP A 154 -10.81 0.41 -0.73
N VAL A 155 -11.98 -0.04 -1.18
CA VAL A 155 -13.23 0.03 -0.41
C VAL A 155 -14.18 -1.10 -0.75
N VAL A 156 -14.97 -1.55 0.23
CA VAL A 156 -16.19 -2.34 0.00
C VAL A 156 -17.41 -1.56 0.51
N LEU A 157 -18.38 -1.33 -0.38
CA LEU A 157 -19.60 -0.54 -0.15
C LEU A 157 -20.84 -1.43 -0.23
N ASN A 158 -21.72 -1.32 0.75
CA ASN A 158 -23.02 -1.98 0.73
C ASN A 158 -24.14 -1.13 0.11
N HIS A 159 -23.85 0.14 -0.21
CA HIS A 159 -24.72 1.06 -0.93
C HIS A 159 -23.87 1.84 -1.95
N ALA A 160 -24.00 1.56 -3.24
CA ALA A 160 -23.14 2.15 -4.27
C ALA A 160 -23.77 3.40 -4.92
N GLY A 161 -25.09 3.45 -5.09
CA GLY A 161 -25.76 4.56 -5.81
C GLY A 161 -25.50 5.95 -5.22
N SER A 162 -25.23 6.06 -3.92
CA SER A 162 -24.95 7.35 -3.28
C SER A 162 -23.59 7.95 -3.68
N ILE A 163 -22.68 7.17 -4.28
CA ILE A 163 -21.36 7.66 -4.70
C ILE A 163 -21.43 8.55 -5.95
N ILE A 164 -22.53 8.45 -6.72
CA ILE A 164 -22.73 9.18 -7.98
C ILE A 164 -22.62 10.70 -7.77
N SER A 165 -23.18 11.21 -6.67
CA SER A 165 -23.13 12.65 -6.33
C SER A 165 -21.74 13.14 -5.92
N LEU A 166 -20.78 12.23 -5.74
CA LEU A 166 -19.42 12.52 -5.26
C LEU A 166 -18.37 12.52 -6.37
N ALA A 167 -18.74 12.26 -7.63
CA ALA A 167 -17.81 12.11 -8.76
C ALA A 167 -16.73 13.21 -8.79
N GLU A 168 -17.14 14.48 -8.68
CA GLU A 168 -16.22 15.63 -8.75
C GLU A 168 -15.39 15.84 -7.48
N LYS A 169 -15.81 15.29 -6.34
CA LYS A 169 -15.10 15.39 -5.05
C LYS A 169 -14.01 14.32 -4.91
N LEU A 170 -14.10 13.25 -5.69
CA LEU A 170 -13.18 12.11 -5.68
C LEU A 170 -12.20 12.23 -6.85
N GLN A 171 -11.24 13.15 -6.75
CA GLN A 171 -10.19 13.29 -7.79
C GLN A 171 -9.27 12.06 -7.83
N THR A 172 -8.97 11.49 -6.66
CA THR A 172 -8.27 10.22 -6.45
C THR A 172 -9.05 9.36 -5.45
N ASP A 173 -8.63 8.12 -5.27
CA ASP A 173 -9.17 7.17 -4.29
C ASP A 173 -8.81 7.53 -2.83
N ASN A 174 -7.67 8.18 -2.59
CA ASN A 174 -7.20 8.49 -1.22
C ASN A 174 -8.24 9.21 -0.34
N SER A 175 -9.08 10.07 -0.92
CA SER A 175 -10.08 10.82 -0.15
C SER A 175 -11.37 10.03 0.14
N LEU A 176 -11.52 8.83 -0.41
CA LEU A 176 -12.78 8.09 -0.44
C LEU A 176 -13.36 7.84 0.95
N GLY A 177 -12.57 7.34 1.90
CA GLY A 177 -13.04 7.11 3.27
C GLY A 177 -13.57 8.39 3.94
N TRP A 178 -12.79 9.47 3.87
CA TRP A 178 -13.18 10.75 4.48
C TRP A 178 -14.41 11.37 3.80
N VAL A 179 -14.45 11.37 2.46
CA VAL A 179 -15.55 11.95 1.66
C VAL A 179 -16.86 11.20 1.91
N LEU A 180 -16.85 9.86 1.95
CA LEU A 180 -18.06 9.07 2.20
C LEU A 180 -18.69 9.37 3.57
N ASP A 181 -17.86 9.49 4.61
CA ASP A 181 -18.31 9.87 5.94
C ASP A 181 -18.86 11.31 5.97
N HIS A 182 -18.05 12.27 5.52
CA HIS A 182 -18.35 13.70 5.71
C HIS A 182 -19.42 14.25 4.77
N GLU A 183 -19.54 13.72 3.55
CA GLU A 183 -20.42 14.29 2.52
C GLU A 183 -21.76 13.57 2.40
N ILE A 184 -21.80 12.27 2.69
CA ILE A 184 -23.02 11.45 2.55
C ILE A 184 -23.33 10.58 3.77
N GLY A 185 -22.60 10.75 4.89
CA GLY A 185 -22.94 10.17 6.18
C GLY A 185 -22.78 8.65 6.28
N TYR A 186 -21.85 8.07 5.52
CA TYR A 186 -21.58 6.63 5.61
C TYR A 186 -20.89 6.31 6.93
N GLU A 187 -21.22 5.16 7.50
CA GLU A 187 -20.38 4.56 8.54
C GLU A 187 -19.10 4.03 7.90
N VAL A 188 -17.96 4.64 8.19
CA VAL A 188 -16.68 4.22 7.62
C VAL A 188 -15.88 3.41 8.64
N LYS A 189 -15.71 2.12 8.34
CA LYS A 189 -14.93 1.18 9.15
C LYS A 189 -13.53 1.05 8.54
N SER A 190 -12.53 1.58 9.23
CA SER A 190 -11.12 1.35 8.89
C SER A 190 -10.60 0.13 9.62
N LEU A 191 -9.92 -0.76 8.89
CA LEU A 191 -9.27 -1.91 9.52
C LEU A 191 -8.05 -1.51 10.36
N ASP A 192 -7.74 -2.35 11.34
CA ASP A 192 -6.55 -2.21 12.17
C ASP A 192 -5.28 -2.22 11.31
N PRO A 193 -4.26 -1.41 11.66
CA PRO A 193 -2.99 -1.40 10.95
C PRO A 193 -2.27 -2.76 11.00
N SER A 194 -1.97 -3.32 9.83
CA SER A 194 -1.09 -4.47 9.59
C SER A 194 -0.49 -4.37 8.19
N ALA A 195 0.40 -5.28 7.79
CA ALA A 195 0.92 -5.31 6.44
C ALA A 195 -0.22 -5.56 5.43
N ALA A 196 -1.19 -6.41 5.77
CA ALA A 196 -2.35 -6.67 4.93
C ALA A 196 -3.20 -5.43 4.62
N THR A 197 -3.25 -4.45 5.54
CA THR A 197 -4.08 -3.24 5.39
C THR A 197 -3.27 -2.03 4.97
N ARG A 198 -1.98 -1.95 5.31
CA ARG A 198 -1.17 -0.74 5.13
C ARG A 198 -0.08 -0.86 4.08
N ALA A 199 0.30 -2.06 3.67
CA ALA A 199 1.26 -2.22 2.59
C ALA A 199 0.54 -2.08 1.25
N ASP A 200 0.99 -1.12 0.46
CA ASP A 200 0.68 -0.88 -0.94
C ASP A 200 1.97 -0.98 -1.76
N ILE A 201 1.85 -0.89 -3.09
CA ILE A 201 3.00 -0.86 -4.00
C ILE A 201 2.98 0.48 -4.76
N ASP A 202 3.58 1.48 -4.15
CA ASP A 202 3.67 2.84 -4.68
C ASP A 202 5.01 3.13 -5.33
N THR A 203 6.08 2.56 -4.78
CA THR A 203 7.45 2.69 -5.25
C THR A 203 8.17 1.34 -5.27
N PRO A 204 9.33 1.25 -5.94
CA PRO A 204 10.08 0.01 -5.98
C PRO A 204 10.47 -0.54 -4.61
N THR A 205 10.75 0.34 -3.66
CA THR A 205 11.11 -0.06 -2.28
C THR A 205 9.96 -0.78 -1.60
N ASP A 206 8.71 -0.38 -1.88
CA ASP A 206 7.54 -1.04 -1.30
C ASP A 206 7.49 -2.50 -1.72
N LEU A 207 7.71 -2.81 -3.01
CA LEU A 207 7.86 -4.18 -3.53
C LEU A 207 8.97 -4.95 -2.82
N LEU A 208 10.16 -4.35 -2.73
CA LEU A 208 11.33 -5.01 -2.13
C LEU A 208 11.08 -5.41 -0.67
N LEU A 209 10.36 -4.59 0.09
CA LEU A 209 10.04 -4.87 1.50
C LEU A 209 9.03 -6.01 1.68
N LEU A 210 8.27 -6.38 0.65
CA LEU A 210 7.36 -7.53 0.68
C LEU A 210 8.09 -8.87 0.51
N TYR A 211 9.36 -8.88 0.09
CA TYR A 211 10.12 -10.09 -0.20
C TYR A 211 10.04 -11.12 0.94
N ARG A 212 9.75 -12.40 0.66
CA ARG A 212 9.55 -13.47 1.68
C ARG A 212 8.42 -13.25 2.68
N HIS A 213 7.52 -12.28 2.47
CA HIS A 213 6.34 -12.18 3.33
C HIS A 213 5.48 -13.45 3.17
N PRO A 214 4.98 -14.07 4.26
CA PRO A 214 4.28 -15.36 4.21
C PRO A 214 2.97 -15.33 3.39
N HIS A 215 2.40 -14.14 3.20
CA HIS A 215 1.16 -13.94 2.44
C HIS A 215 1.37 -13.40 1.03
N LEU A 216 2.59 -13.52 0.47
CA LEU A 216 2.77 -13.24 -0.95
C LEU A 216 1.90 -14.17 -1.81
N GLY A 217 1.38 -13.65 -2.91
CA GLY A 217 0.79 -14.49 -3.94
C GLY A 217 1.86 -15.04 -4.87
N SER A 218 1.54 -16.11 -5.60
CA SER A 218 2.52 -16.86 -6.38
C SER A 218 3.18 -16.04 -7.50
N HIS A 219 2.47 -15.07 -8.09
CA HIS A 219 3.04 -14.26 -9.19
C HIS A 219 3.95 -13.19 -8.65
N LEU A 220 3.52 -12.51 -7.58
CA LEU A 220 4.35 -11.52 -6.92
C LEU A 220 5.61 -12.16 -6.32
N GLU A 221 5.49 -13.36 -5.74
CA GLU A 221 6.63 -14.14 -5.29
C GLU A 221 7.57 -14.50 -6.46
N SER A 222 7.03 -14.96 -7.59
CA SER A 222 7.81 -15.30 -8.78
C SER A 222 8.50 -14.07 -9.41
N PHE A 223 7.85 -12.91 -9.36
CA PHE A 223 8.43 -11.64 -9.79
C PHE A 223 9.60 -11.23 -8.88
N LEU A 224 9.39 -11.26 -7.56
CA LEU A 224 10.42 -10.92 -6.59
C LEU A 224 11.62 -11.89 -6.63
N ALA A 225 11.39 -13.16 -6.95
CA ALA A 225 12.46 -14.15 -7.14
C ALA A 225 13.41 -13.81 -8.32
N GLN A 226 12.96 -13.02 -9.28
CA GLN A 226 13.76 -12.54 -10.42
C GLN A 226 14.46 -11.21 -10.16
N THR A 227 14.22 -10.59 -9.00
CA THR A 227 14.81 -9.30 -8.64
C THR A 227 16.32 -9.41 -8.44
N PRO A 228 17.11 -8.43 -8.91
CA PRO A 228 18.56 -8.44 -8.72
C PRO A 228 18.96 -8.62 -7.25
N MET A 229 19.90 -9.53 -7.00
CA MET A 229 20.30 -9.97 -5.66
C MET A 229 20.73 -8.81 -4.75
N GLY A 230 21.44 -7.80 -5.29
CA GLY A 230 21.92 -6.67 -4.49
C GLY A 230 20.82 -5.83 -3.85
N ALA A 231 19.65 -5.70 -4.50
CA ALA A 231 18.51 -4.99 -3.91
C ALA A 231 17.90 -5.79 -2.75
N LEU A 232 17.76 -7.10 -2.91
CA LEU A 232 17.24 -8.00 -1.88
C LEU A 232 18.21 -8.19 -0.71
N GLU A 233 19.53 -8.17 -0.96
CA GLU A 233 20.55 -8.26 0.08
C GLU A 233 20.43 -7.11 1.09
N ARG A 234 20.13 -5.88 0.64
CA ARG A 234 19.86 -4.75 1.56
C ARG A 234 18.66 -5.00 2.46
N VAL A 235 17.59 -5.61 1.92
CA VAL A 235 16.39 -5.95 2.69
C VAL A 235 16.71 -7.03 3.73
N GLU A 236 17.47 -8.05 3.37
CA GLU A 236 17.89 -9.10 4.30
C GLU A 236 18.83 -8.56 5.39
N ARG A 237 19.82 -7.74 5.04
CA ARG A 237 20.67 -7.06 6.04
C ARG A 237 19.87 -6.14 6.97
N MET A 238 18.85 -5.45 6.47
CA MET A 238 17.95 -4.67 7.31
C MET A 238 17.16 -5.57 8.28
N ARG A 239 16.68 -6.72 7.81
CA ARG A 239 16.00 -7.71 8.65
C ARG A 239 16.90 -8.25 9.76
N GLU A 240 18.17 -8.48 9.47
CA GLU A 240 19.17 -8.83 10.48
C GLU A 240 19.26 -7.78 11.59
N VAL A 241 19.20 -6.49 11.24
CA VAL A 241 19.15 -5.39 12.22
C VAL A 241 17.89 -5.49 13.08
N LEU A 242 16.72 -5.68 12.46
CA LEU A 242 15.42 -5.75 13.16
C LEU A 242 15.32 -6.93 14.15
N VAL A 243 15.95 -8.07 13.85
CA VAL A 243 15.90 -9.26 14.73
C VAL A 243 16.99 -9.29 15.79
N THR A 244 18.07 -8.52 15.62
CA THR A 244 19.22 -8.56 16.55
C THR A 244 18.99 -7.60 17.71
N PRO A 245 18.88 -8.09 18.97
CA PRO A 245 18.66 -7.24 20.12
C PRO A 245 19.74 -6.18 20.30
N ALA A 246 19.35 -5.02 20.83
CA ALA A 246 20.23 -3.88 21.11
C ALA A 246 20.97 -3.30 19.89
N ARG A 247 20.48 -3.55 18.67
CA ARG A 247 20.86 -2.76 17.48
C ARG A 247 20.10 -1.44 17.44
N ALA A 248 20.66 -0.42 16.80
CA ALA A 248 20.06 0.88 16.63
C ALA A 248 19.49 1.06 15.21
N LEU A 249 18.19 1.23 15.08
CA LEU A 249 17.51 1.58 13.84
C LEU A 249 17.20 3.09 13.82
N VAL A 250 17.49 3.75 12.70
CA VAL A 250 17.03 5.12 12.45
C VAL A 250 15.88 5.12 11.44
N LEU A 251 14.81 5.84 11.76
CA LEU A 251 13.72 6.17 10.85
C LEU A 251 13.80 7.64 10.47
N ILE A 252 13.75 7.94 9.16
CA ILE A 252 13.79 9.31 8.64
C ILE A 252 12.62 9.55 7.68
N GLY A 253 11.89 10.64 7.88
CA GLY A 253 10.86 11.14 6.97
C GLY A 253 9.47 11.13 7.58
N ARG A 254 8.43 10.76 6.82
CA ARG A 254 7.02 10.91 7.23
C ARG A 254 6.52 9.80 8.19
N ALA A 255 7.37 9.33 9.10
CA ALA A 255 7.05 8.28 10.05
C ALA A 255 5.90 8.68 10.99
N SER A 256 5.02 7.72 11.32
CA SER A 256 3.92 7.93 12.27
C SER A 256 4.24 7.35 13.65
N SER A 257 3.56 7.86 14.68
CA SER A 257 3.67 7.31 16.05
C SER A 257 3.26 5.85 16.14
N HIS A 258 2.36 5.37 15.27
CA HIS A 258 1.93 3.98 15.23
C HIS A 258 3.07 3.06 14.80
N VAL A 259 3.79 3.44 13.75
CA VAL A 259 4.93 2.68 13.23
C VAL A 259 6.05 2.58 14.28
N TRP A 260 6.34 3.69 14.96
CA TRP A 260 7.31 3.67 16.05
C TRP A 260 6.87 2.73 17.17
N ARG A 261 5.61 2.83 17.63
CA ARG A 261 5.07 1.92 18.63
C ARG A 261 5.19 0.45 18.21
N THR A 262 4.86 0.12 16.96
CA THR A 262 4.98 -1.25 16.45
C THR A 262 6.41 -1.77 16.55
N LEU A 263 7.42 -0.97 16.16
CA LEU A 263 8.82 -1.38 16.29
C LEU A 263 9.22 -1.62 17.74
N GLU A 264 8.79 -0.76 18.67
CA GLU A 264 9.07 -0.95 20.11
C GLU A 264 8.39 -2.18 20.71
N GLN A 265 7.22 -2.55 20.19
CA GLN A 265 6.45 -3.70 20.69
C GLN A 265 6.93 -5.02 20.09
N GLU A 266 7.32 -5.02 18.82
CA GLU A 266 7.58 -6.22 18.05
C GLU A 266 9.07 -6.54 17.87
N THR A 267 9.97 -5.66 18.33
CA THR A 267 11.42 -5.86 18.22
C THR A 267 12.15 -5.53 19.52
N GLN A 268 13.43 -5.89 19.61
CA GLN A 268 14.28 -5.59 20.78
C GLN A 268 15.41 -4.60 20.43
N ILE A 269 15.16 -3.74 19.45
CA ILE A 269 16.11 -2.74 18.94
C ILE A 269 15.87 -1.38 19.62
N TRP A 270 16.87 -0.49 19.56
CA TRP A 270 16.68 0.93 19.85
C TRP A 270 16.24 1.66 18.58
N VAL A 271 15.23 2.51 18.70
CA VAL A 271 14.69 3.27 17.57
C VAL A 271 14.98 4.77 17.75
N ARG A 272 15.56 5.39 16.74
CA ARG A 272 15.72 6.85 16.62
C ARG A 272 14.81 7.35 15.51
N VAL A 273 13.97 8.35 15.79
CA VAL A 273 12.98 8.84 14.81
C VAL A 273 13.23 10.31 14.49
N PHE A 274 13.44 10.59 13.21
CA PHE A 274 13.44 11.94 12.63
C PHE A 274 12.17 12.08 11.80
N ALA A 275 11.06 12.41 12.47
CA ALA A 275 9.75 12.56 11.86
C ALA A 275 9.53 13.99 11.37
N GLU A 276 9.42 14.17 10.06
CA GLU A 276 9.24 15.47 9.41
C GLU A 276 8.14 15.39 8.34
N GLU A 277 7.42 16.49 8.14
CA GLU A 277 6.57 16.72 6.96
C GLU A 277 5.44 15.68 6.74
N ARG A 278 4.97 15.04 7.82
CA ARG A 278 3.75 14.24 7.79
C ARG A 278 2.58 15.10 7.28
N GLY A 279 1.89 14.64 6.24
CA GLY A 279 0.77 15.35 5.61
C GLY A 279 1.16 16.42 4.58
N MET A 280 2.45 16.56 4.23
CA MET A 280 2.92 17.59 3.27
C MET A 280 2.22 17.58 1.89
N VAL A 281 1.76 16.41 1.44
CA VAL A 281 1.02 16.26 0.17
C VAL A 281 -0.42 16.72 0.39
N ALA A 282 -1.11 16.17 1.39
CA ALA A 282 -2.50 16.50 1.70
C ALA A 282 -2.71 17.99 2.02
N SER A 283 -1.73 18.67 2.62
CA SER A 283 -1.80 20.11 2.90
C SER A 283 -1.42 21.00 1.70
N GLY A 284 -1.04 20.42 0.57
CA GLY A 284 -0.53 21.11 -0.62
C GLY A 284 0.82 21.81 -0.42
N ARG A 285 1.51 21.60 0.72
CA ARG A 285 2.80 22.28 1.00
C ARG A 285 3.88 21.83 0.03
N SER A 286 3.86 20.55 -0.34
CA SER A 286 4.79 20.01 -1.34
C SER A 286 4.64 20.72 -2.69
N GLU A 287 3.41 20.95 -3.15
CA GLU A 287 3.13 21.63 -4.42
C GLU A 287 3.52 23.10 -4.39
N ARG A 288 3.34 23.75 -3.23
CA ARG A 288 3.73 25.16 -3.01
C ARG A 288 5.23 25.35 -2.73
N GLY A 289 6.01 24.27 -2.62
CA GLY A 289 7.45 24.34 -2.31
C GLY A 289 7.75 24.80 -0.87
N GLU A 290 6.84 24.55 0.07
CA GLU A 290 6.91 25.02 1.47
C GLU A 290 7.52 24.00 2.44
N VAL A 291 8.08 22.91 1.92
CA VAL A 291 8.55 21.77 2.73
C VAL A 291 9.89 22.11 3.36
N GLN A 292 10.00 21.89 4.68
CA GLN A 292 11.21 22.16 5.43
C GLN A 292 11.68 20.90 6.16
N SER A 293 12.98 20.62 6.08
CA SER A 293 13.60 19.46 6.71
C SER A 293 14.94 19.84 7.30
N LEU A 294 15.11 19.62 8.60
CA LEU A 294 16.40 19.77 9.28
C LEU A 294 17.38 18.70 8.81
N VAL A 295 16.89 17.48 8.55
CA VAL A 295 17.71 16.43 7.91
C VAL A 295 18.17 16.88 6.54
N GLY A 296 17.27 17.49 5.75
CA GLY A 296 17.61 18.07 4.45
C GLY A 296 18.67 19.16 4.56
N ALA A 297 18.52 20.08 5.52
CA ALA A 297 19.53 21.11 5.77
C ALA A 297 20.91 20.55 6.16
N PHE A 298 20.96 19.41 6.88
CA PHE A 298 22.24 18.75 7.16
C PHE A 298 22.88 18.14 5.92
N ILE A 299 22.10 17.54 5.02
CA ILE A 299 22.60 16.99 3.76
C ILE A 299 23.12 18.11 2.88
N ASP A 300 22.37 19.21 2.76
CA ASP A 300 22.77 20.37 1.97
C ASP A 300 24.04 21.03 2.54
N SER A 301 24.22 21.03 3.86
CA SER A 301 25.40 21.59 4.51
C SER A 301 26.64 20.69 4.48
N TRP A 302 26.47 19.37 4.64
CA TRP A 302 27.58 18.43 4.83
C TRP A 302 27.96 17.68 3.55
N GLY A 303 27.04 17.60 2.59
CA GLY A 303 27.11 16.70 1.45
C GLY A 303 26.63 15.28 1.82
N PRO A 304 26.13 14.51 0.82
CA PRO A 304 25.56 13.19 1.07
C PRO A 304 26.53 12.18 1.72
N GLU A 305 27.78 12.12 1.26
CA GLU A 305 28.78 11.18 1.78
C GLU A 305 29.06 11.40 3.28
N ALA A 306 29.30 12.66 3.68
CA ALA A 306 29.57 13.00 5.07
C ALA A 306 28.35 12.78 5.96
N PHE A 307 27.15 13.06 5.44
CA PHE A 307 25.89 12.79 6.13
C PHE A 307 25.69 11.28 6.37
N VAL A 308 25.80 10.45 5.33
CA VAL A 308 25.65 8.99 5.43
C VAL A 308 26.68 8.38 6.37
N ARG A 309 27.94 8.84 6.31
CA ARG A 309 28.99 8.38 7.23
C ARG A 309 28.64 8.67 8.69
N ARG A 310 28.22 9.89 9.01
CA ARG A 310 27.80 10.26 10.39
C ARG A 310 26.57 9.48 10.84
N LEU A 311 25.62 9.26 9.94
CA LEU A 311 24.46 8.43 10.23
C LEU A 311 24.87 6.98 10.57
N SER A 312 25.85 6.45 9.85
CA SER A 312 26.42 5.11 10.07
C SER A 312 27.22 4.99 11.37
N GLU A 313 27.68 6.10 11.96
CA GLU A 313 28.33 6.12 13.28
C GLU A 313 27.31 6.02 14.43
N MET A 314 26.01 6.24 14.16
CA MET A 314 24.96 6.33 15.17
C MET A 314 23.90 5.22 15.09
N ALA A 315 23.97 4.37 14.06
CA ALA A 315 22.95 3.40 13.71
C ALA A 315 23.58 2.12 13.15
N ASP A 316 22.83 1.03 13.26
CA ASP A 316 23.12 -0.24 12.60
C ASP A 316 22.27 -0.44 11.34
N GLY A 317 21.21 0.35 11.15
CA GLY A 317 20.38 0.36 9.95
C GLY A 317 19.53 1.63 9.84
N VAL A 318 19.13 1.99 8.63
CA VAL A 318 18.29 3.17 8.35
C VAL A 318 17.14 2.83 7.39
N LEU A 319 15.92 3.24 7.76
CA LEU A 319 14.77 3.32 6.85
C LEU A 319 14.45 4.78 6.57
N TRP A 320 14.46 5.17 5.30
CA TRP A 320 14.44 6.58 4.90
C TRP A 320 13.46 6.88 3.77
N ASP A 321 12.39 7.59 4.11
CA ASP A 321 11.51 8.24 3.16
C ASP A 321 12.18 9.51 2.60
N THR A 322 12.89 9.34 1.47
CA THR A 322 13.71 10.38 0.83
C THR A 322 12.88 11.50 0.20
N ARG A 323 11.56 11.34 0.13
CA ARG A 323 10.68 12.30 -0.54
C ARG A 323 10.59 13.61 0.22
N VAL A 324 10.81 13.59 1.53
CA VAL A 324 10.92 14.80 2.35
C VAL A 324 12.12 15.64 1.93
N TRP A 325 13.29 15.02 1.75
CA TRP A 325 14.49 15.72 1.27
C TRP A 325 14.32 16.24 -0.15
N MET A 326 13.74 15.44 -1.06
CA MET A 326 13.47 15.88 -2.43
C MET A 326 12.57 17.11 -2.47
N ALA A 327 11.48 17.12 -1.70
CA ALA A 327 10.60 18.27 -1.64
C ALA A 327 11.22 19.47 -0.93
N HIS A 328 12.05 19.24 0.10
CA HIS A 328 12.81 20.31 0.78
C HIS A 328 13.70 21.09 -0.19
N ARG A 329 14.34 20.39 -1.15
CA ARG A 329 15.16 21.03 -2.20
C ARG A 329 14.36 21.93 -3.15
N GLY A 330 13.03 21.88 -3.12
CA GLY A 330 12.15 22.58 -4.06
C GLY A 330 12.17 22.03 -5.49
N ILE A 331 12.99 21.00 -5.76
CA ILE A 331 13.06 20.30 -7.05
C ILE A 331 12.49 18.91 -6.85
N TRP A 332 11.34 18.63 -7.44
CA TRP A 332 10.72 17.31 -7.39
C TRP A 332 11.20 16.44 -8.55
N PRO A 333 12.02 15.39 -8.32
CA PRO A 333 12.54 14.57 -9.41
C PRO A 333 11.43 13.73 -10.06
N SER A 334 11.61 13.41 -11.35
CA SER A 334 10.67 12.55 -12.09
C SER A 334 10.55 11.16 -11.47
N ASN A 335 9.46 10.44 -11.77
CA ASN A 335 9.29 9.04 -11.36
C ASN A 335 10.49 8.18 -11.77
N ALA A 336 10.96 8.31 -13.01
CA ALA A 336 12.16 7.62 -13.50
C ALA A 336 13.37 7.80 -12.56
N ASN A 337 13.66 9.04 -12.16
CA ASN A 337 14.75 9.36 -11.24
C ASN A 337 14.51 8.78 -9.84
N ARG A 338 13.31 8.98 -9.29
CA ARG A 338 12.96 8.55 -7.93
C ARG A 338 12.98 7.03 -7.79
N PHE A 339 12.43 6.32 -8.77
CA PHE A 339 12.37 4.86 -8.78
C PHE A 339 13.74 4.23 -9.06
N ALA A 340 14.55 4.83 -9.94
CA ALA A 340 15.93 4.41 -10.11
C ALA A 340 16.74 4.58 -8.81
N ALA A 341 16.54 5.69 -8.08
CA ALA A 341 17.18 5.91 -6.78
C ALA A 341 16.75 4.90 -5.72
N ASP A 342 15.45 4.60 -5.61
CA ASP A 342 14.91 3.56 -4.72
C ASP A 342 15.55 2.19 -5.00
N LEU A 343 15.79 1.86 -6.27
CA LEU A 343 16.43 0.61 -6.70
C LEU A 343 17.96 0.63 -6.56
N GLY A 344 18.59 1.79 -6.40
CA GLY A 344 20.05 1.96 -6.46
C GLY A 344 20.63 1.89 -7.87
N TRP A 345 19.83 2.15 -8.91
CA TRP A 345 20.25 2.15 -10.31
C TRP A 345 20.87 3.50 -10.70
N GLU A 346 22.04 3.78 -10.15
CA GLU A 346 22.74 5.08 -10.25
C GLU A 346 22.87 5.59 -11.70
N ASP A 347 23.17 4.69 -12.64
CA ASP A 347 23.35 5.01 -14.07
C ASP A 347 22.06 5.54 -14.74
N GLN A 348 20.89 5.29 -14.15
CA GLN A 348 19.59 5.72 -14.68
C GLN A 348 19.07 7.03 -14.05
N ILE A 349 19.78 7.59 -13.07
CA ILE A 349 19.36 8.81 -12.36
C ILE A 349 19.96 10.02 -13.07
N THR A 350 19.17 10.90 -13.66
CA THR A 350 19.64 12.13 -14.30
C THR A 350 19.78 13.34 -13.36
N ASP A 351 19.06 13.39 -12.24
CA ASP A 351 19.22 14.42 -11.20
C ASP A 351 20.55 14.20 -10.44
N SER A 352 21.49 15.13 -10.57
CA SER A 352 22.86 14.96 -10.06
C SER A 352 22.91 14.80 -8.54
N ALA A 353 22.18 15.63 -7.80
CA ALA A 353 22.18 15.56 -6.34
C ALA A 353 21.50 14.29 -5.83
N LEU A 354 20.44 13.80 -6.49
CA LEU A 354 19.84 12.50 -6.17
C LEU A 354 20.79 11.35 -6.50
N ARG A 355 21.54 11.44 -7.61
CA ARG A 355 22.55 10.45 -7.96
C ARG A 355 23.66 10.38 -6.90
N GLU A 356 24.19 11.54 -6.48
CA GLU A 356 25.20 11.65 -5.41
C GLU A 356 24.68 11.07 -4.08
N LEU A 357 23.43 11.37 -3.70
CA LEU A 357 22.81 10.78 -2.51
C LEU A 357 22.65 9.27 -2.64
N THR A 358 22.19 8.79 -3.79
CA THR A 358 22.02 7.36 -4.05
C THR A 358 23.36 6.64 -3.94
N GLN A 359 24.41 7.20 -4.52
CA GLN A 359 25.76 6.65 -4.48
C GLN A 359 26.32 6.58 -3.06
N ALA A 360 26.15 7.65 -2.26
CA ALA A 360 26.53 7.65 -0.84
C ALA A 360 25.78 6.57 -0.05
N VAL A 361 24.48 6.39 -0.31
CA VAL A 361 23.64 5.34 0.30
C VAL A 361 24.11 3.94 -0.11
N SER A 362 24.40 3.71 -1.39
CA SER A 362 24.90 2.42 -1.90
C SER A 362 26.23 2.01 -1.27
N GLN A 363 27.09 2.98 -0.95
CA GLN A 363 28.42 2.77 -0.38
C GLN A 363 28.43 2.73 1.16
N ALA A 364 27.27 2.85 1.81
CA ALA A 364 27.17 2.85 3.27
C ALA A 364 27.63 1.51 3.87
N SER A 365 28.26 1.58 5.05
CA SER A 365 28.70 0.38 5.79
C SER A 365 27.53 -0.39 6.41
N ILE A 366 26.42 0.30 6.69
CA ILE A 366 25.19 -0.25 7.26
C ILE A 366 24.09 -0.36 6.18
N PRO A 367 23.09 -1.24 6.33
CA PRO A 367 21.93 -1.25 5.43
C PRO A 367 21.13 0.05 5.57
N ILE A 368 21.02 0.79 4.46
CA ILE A 368 20.13 1.93 4.31
C ILE A 368 19.14 1.61 3.21
N ILE A 369 17.85 1.62 3.54
CA ILE A 369 16.76 1.46 2.58
C ILE A 369 16.09 2.82 2.40
N THR A 370 16.17 3.34 1.18
CA THR A 370 15.52 4.58 0.75
C THR A 370 14.23 4.27 0.01
N GLY A 371 13.24 5.15 0.07
CA GLY A 371 12.00 4.96 -0.68
C GLY A 371 11.01 6.12 -0.57
N GLY A 372 9.76 5.80 -0.91
CA GLY A 372 8.58 6.62 -0.64
C GLY A 372 8.09 6.53 0.80
N TYR A 373 6.82 6.89 1.03
CA TYR A 373 6.20 6.81 2.35
C TYR A 373 6.10 5.37 2.88
N GLY A 374 5.94 4.38 1.99
CA GLY A 374 5.82 2.97 2.37
C GLY A 374 6.99 2.43 3.18
N VAL A 375 8.22 2.93 2.96
CA VAL A 375 9.43 2.53 3.71
C VAL A 375 9.36 2.86 5.21
N VAL A 376 8.58 3.88 5.59
CA VAL A 376 8.34 4.28 7.00
C VAL A 376 6.87 4.07 7.41
N SER A 377 6.16 3.18 6.72
CA SER A 377 4.77 2.84 7.01
C SER A 377 4.44 1.37 6.74
N GLY A 378 3.71 1.05 5.67
CA GLY A 378 3.28 -0.32 5.34
C GLY A 378 4.43 -1.32 5.25
N GLY A 379 5.57 -0.89 4.69
CA GLY A 379 6.76 -1.72 4.54
C GLY A 379 7.40 -2.15 5.87
N ILE A 380 7.19 -1.41 6.97
CA ILE A 380 7.66 -1.81 8.30
C ILE A 380 6.81 -2.96 8.83
N TYR A 381 5.48 -2.89 8.70
CA TYR A 381 4.61 -4.00 9.06
C TYR A 381 4.98 -5.24 8.24
N ALA A 382 5.13 -5.10 6.92
CA ALA A 382 5.52 -6.21 6.06
C ALA A 382 6.87 -6.81 6.47
N SER A 383 7.85 -5.98 6.84
CA SER A 383 9.15 -6.47 7.28
C SER A 383 9.06 -7.26 8.59
N ILE A 384 8.30 -6.77 9.56
CA ILE A 384 8.11 -7.44 10.86
C ILE A 384 7.33 -8.75 10.69
N GLU A 385 6.23 -8.73 9.93
CA GLU A 385 5.41 -9.92 9.68
C GLU A 385 6.17 -10.98 8.88
N ALA A 386 7.02 -10.57 7.92
CA ALA A 386 7.92 -11.50 7.22
C ALA A 386 8.90 -12.19 8.17
N LEU A 387 9.46 -11.45 9.14
CA LEU A 387 10.34 -12.03 10.17
C LEU A 387 9.58 -13.03 11.05
N GLN A 388 8.37 -12.68 11.48
CA GLN A 388 7.53 -13.55 12.31
C GLN A 388 7.12 -14.83 11.57
N GLY A 389 6.78 -14.73 10.29
CA GLY A 389 6.54 -15.89 9.41
C GLY A 389 7.77 -16.78 9.25
N GLY A 390 8.97 -16.20 9.32
CA GLY A 390 10.26 -16.91 9.36
C GLY A 390 10.63 -17.51 10.72
N GLY A 391 9.75 -17.44 11.73
CA GLY A 391 9.96 -18.01 13.06
C GLY A 391 10.57 -17.06 14.08
N TYR A 392 10.74 -15.77 13.75
CA TYR A 392 11.12 -14.77 14.75
C TYR A 392 10.00 -14.60 15.78
N GLN A 393 10.37 -14.67 17.05
CA GLN A 393 9.49 -14.36 18.17
C GLN A 393 10.28 -13.41 19.07
N PRO A 394 9.88 -12.12 19.19
CA PRO A 394 10.55 -11.23 20.11
C PRO A 394 10.45 -11.85 21.51
N SER A 395 11.59 -12.02 22.19
CA SER A 395 11.56 -12.47 23.57
C SER A 395 10.81 -11.40 24.36
N ARG A 396 9.60 -11.73 24.84
CA ARG A 396 8.77 -10.81 25.61
C ARG A 396 9.57 -10.41 26.85
N TYR A 397 10.20 -9.23 26.83
CA TYR A 397 10.48 -8.53 28.08
C TYR A 397 9.13 -8.41 28.78
N GLY A 398 9.09 -8.89 30.02
CA GLY A 398 7.87 -9.27 30.72
C GLY A 398 6.74 -8.27 30.55
N ARG A 399 5.58 -8.77 30.12
CA ARG A 399 4.31 -8.28 30.68
C ARG A 399 4.34 -8.62 32.18
N GLN A 400 5.05 -7.83 32.97
CA GLN A 400 4.86 -7.75 34.40
C GLN A 400 4.15 -6.43 34.69
N SER A 401 2.95 -6.60 35.26
CA SER A 401 1.97 -5.65 35.81
C SER A 401 1.39 -4.62 34.85
#